data_AF-A0A175QBA4-F1
#
_entry.id   AF-A0A175QBA4-F1
#
_cell.length_a   1.000
_cell.length_b   1.000
_cell.length_c   1.000
_cell.angle_alpha   90.00
_cell.angle_beta   90.00
_cell.angle_gamma   90.00
#
_symmetry.space_group_name_H-M   'P 1'
#
loop_
_entity.id
_entity.type
_entity.pdbx_description
1 polymer ?
#
loop_
_entity_poly.entity_id
_entity_poly.type
_entity_poly.pdbx_seq_one_letter_code
_entity_poly.pdbx_strand_id
1 'polypeptide(L)'
;VLPARAQRPERAALLDLRFGAVELARPQTKFLRHLRKSLSLILVDVREIEPPAGIEPLHWRLLTTHPVTNAEEAWRIIEWYKRRWLIEQFFRILKTQGLKLEDSQIGTAERLLKLVAIAAKAAVISLQLVQARDGRDNQSVRIAFNAGEVATLAALNRNLEAQSKRLRNPHPPDSLAWAAWIIGRLGGWDGYPSMKHGLQYFHAAAAGWSLRDLCMP
;
A
#
# COMPACT_ATOMS: atom_id res chain seq x y z
N VAL A 1 -15.09 5.95 -11.19
CA VAL A 1 -14.55 7.28 -10.81
C VAL A 1 -13.04 7.25 -10.94
N LEU A 2 -12.45 8.21 -11.64
CA LEU A 2 -11.01 8.40 -11.74
C LEU A 2 -10.57 9.36 -10.64
N PRO A 3 -9.58 9.00 -9.80
CA PRO A 3 -9.18 9.82 -8.66
C PRO A 3 -8.51 11.12 -9.12
N ALA A 4 -8.56 12.11 -8.24
CA ALA A 4 -7.84 13.36 -8.42
C ALA A 4 -6.32 13.14 -8.56
N ARG A 5 -5.69 13.98 -9.37
CA ARG A 5 -4.24 14.15 -9.52
C ARG A 5 -3.91 15.64 -9.45
N ALA A 6 -2.64 15.98 -9.27
CA ALA A 6 -2.19 17.38 -9.11
C ALA A 6 -2.74 18.36 -10.16
N GLN A 7 -2.97 17.90 -11.40
CA GLN A 7 -3.48 18.73 -12.50
C GLN A 7 -4.85 18.26 -13.03
N ARG A 8 -5.53 17.35 -12.34
CA ARG A 8 -6.82 16.80 -12.80
C ARG A 8 -7.74 16.51 -11.62
N PRO A 9 -8.92 17.14 -11.51
CA PRO A 9 -9.86 16.82 -10.45
C PRO A 9 -10.36 15.37 -10.58
N GLU A 10 -10.91 14.87 -9.48
CA GLU A 10 -11.67 13.63 -9.51
C GLU A 10 -12.85 13.77 -10.48
N ARG A 11 -13.14 12.71 -11.25
CA ARG A 11 -14.27 12.73 -12.19
C ARG A 11 -14.81 11.34 -12.49
N ALA A 12 -16.08 11.27 -12.86
CA ALA A 12 -16.64 10.11 -13.54
C ALA A 12 -16.12 10.03 -14.98
N ALA A 13 -15.90 8.82 -15.48
CA ALA A 13 -15.49 8.55 -16.87
C ALA A 13 -16.37 7.41 -17.38
N LEU A 14 -16.93 7.58 -18.58
CA LEU A 14 -17.63 6.52 -19.28
C LEU A 14 -16.59 5.66 -20.01
N LEU A 15 -16.64 4.34 -19.82
CA LEU A 15 -15.61 3.43 -20.32
C LEU A 15 -16.21 2.39 -21.26
N ASP A 16 -15.58 2.19 -22.42
CA ASP A 16 -15.78 1.05 -23.32
C ASP A 16 -14.80 -0.04 -22.91
N LEU A 17 -15.30 -1.28 -22.76
CA LEU A 17 -14.52 -2.43 -22.34
C LEU A 17 -14.60 -3.52 -23.41
N ARG A 18 -13.43 -3.94 -23.89
CA ARG A 18 -13.27 -5.02 -24.87
C ARG A 18 -12.27 -6.03 -24.35
N PHE A 19 -12.51 -7.30 -24.61
CA PHE A 19 -11.57 -8.35 -24.28
C PHE A 19 -11.62 -9.47 -25.31
N GLY A 20 -10.50 -10.17 -25.47
CA GLY A 20 -10.40 -11.29 -26.40
C GLY A 20 -9.02 -11.92 -26.43
N ALA A 21 -8.95 -13.13 -27.00
CA ALA A 21 -7.69 -13.80 -27.23
C ALA A 21 -6.88 -13.09 -28.33
N VAL A 22 -5.57 -13.00 -28.12
CA VAL A 22 -4.60 -12.43 -29.06
C VAL A 22 -3.36 -13.33 -29.14
N GLU A 23 -2.75 -13.38 -30.33
CA GLU A 23 -1.47 -14.04 -30.54
C GLU A 23 -0.35 -13.00 -30.63
N LEU A 24 0.52 -12.97 -29.61
CA LEU A 24 1.66 -12.08 -29.60
C LEU A 24 2.82 -12.73 -30.35
N ALA A 25 3.13 -12.21 -31.54
CA ALA A 25 4.27 -12.67 -32.32
C ALA A 25 5.59 -12.37 -31.60
N ARG A 26 6.51 -13.33 -31.63
CA ARG A 26 7.86 -13.15 -31.16
C ARG A 26 8.60 -12.11 -32.02
N PRO A 27 9.38 -11.18 -31.43
CA PRO A 27 10.23 -10.27 -32.21
C PRO A 27 11.20 -11.01 -33.13
N GLN A 28 11.46 -10.45 -34.32
CA GLN A 28 12.27 -11.11 -35.37
C GLN A 28 13.78 -11.09 -35.12
N THR A 29 14.23 -10.67 -33.94
CA THR A 29 15.64 -10.60 -33.56
C THR A 29 16.29 -11.98 -33.50
N LYS A 30 17.52 -12.12 -34.03
CA LYS A 30 18.25 -13.40 -34.12
C LYS A 30 18.40 -14.10 -32.77
N PHE A 31 18.65 -13.36 -31.69
CA PHE A 31 18.85 -13.90 -30.33
C PHE A 31 17.62 -14.59 -29.74
N LEU A 32 16.41 -14.27 -30.22
CA LEU A 32 15.16 -14.84 -29.70
C LEU A 32 14.68 -16.06 -30.50
N ARG A 33 15.40 -16.51 -31.54
CA ARG A 33 14.96 -17.60 -32.43
C ARG A 33 14.68 -18.93 -31.73
N HIS A 34 15.23 -19.13 -30.53
CA HIS A 34 15.00 -20.30 -29.67
C HIS A 34 13.63 -20.29 -28.94
N LEU A 35 12.96 -19.13 -28.81
CA LEU A 35 11.65 -19.02 -28.17
C LEU A 35 10.51 -19.47 -29.12
N ARG A 36 9.28 -19.64 -28.62
CA ARG A 36 8.11 -19.94 -29.47
C ARG A 36 7.82 -18.80 -30.46
N LYS A 37 7.24 -19.13 -31.62
CA LYS A 37 6.92 -18.14 -32.68
C LYS A 37 5.84 -17.14 -32.25
N SER A 38 4.88 -17.56 -31.45
CA SER A 38 3.86 -16.72 -30.83
C SER A 38 3.56 -17.17 -29.41
N LEU A 39 2.90 -16.29 -28.66
CA LEU A 39 2.34 -16.56 -27.34
C LEU A 39 0.86 -16.17 -27.34
N SER A 40 0.00 -17.12 -26.97
CA SER A 40 -1.43 -16.87 -26.78
C SER A 40 -1.67 -16.16 -25.45
N LEU A 41 -2.36 -15.03 -25.49
CA LEU A 41 -2.69 -14.20 -24.33
C LEU A 41 -4.12 -13.66 -24.46
N ILE A 42 -4.64 -13.12 -23.38
CA ILE A 42 -5.85 -12.30 -23.42
C ILE A 42 -5.46 -10.83 -23.41
N LEU A 43 -6.07 -10.05 -24.30
CA LEU A 43 -6.06 -8.59 -24.25
C LEU A 43 -7.34 -8.10 -23.56
N VAL A 44 -7.19 -7.20 -22.60
CA VAL A 44 -8.26 -6.36 -22.06
C VAL A 44 -7.97 -4.91 -22.46
N ASP A 45 -8.81 -4.34 -23.32
CA ASP A 45 -8.74 -2.94 -23.78
C ASP A 45 -9.87 -2.16 -23.09
N VAL A 46 -9.49 -1.15 -22.30
CA VAL A 46 -10.44 -0.23 -21.68
C VAL A 46 -10.10 1.19 -22.11
N ARG A 47 -11.08 1.88 -22.69
CA ARG A 47 -10.92 3.23 -23.21
C ARG A 47 -12.05 4.13 -22.75
N GLU A 48 -11.71 5.38 -22.49
CA GLU A 48 -12.68 6.41 -22.16
C GLU A 48 -13.42 6.88 -23.41
N ILE A 49 -14.75 6.90 -23.29
CA ILE A 49 -15.65 7.44 -24.30
C ILE A 49 -15.97 8.88 -23.89
N GLU A 50 -15.96 9.80 -24.87
CA GLU A 50 -16.31 11.21 -24.67
C GLU A 50 -15.53 11.87 -23.52
N PRO A 51 -14.18 11.89 -23.58
CA PRO A 51 -13.39 12.59 -22.58
C PRO A 51 -13.72 14.09 -22.59
N PRO A 52 -13.68 14.78 -21.43
CA PRO A 52 -13.83 16.23 -21.38
C PRO A 52 -12.83 16.94 -22.28
N ALA A 53 -13.22 18.09 -22.85
CA ALA A 53 -12.36 18.87 -23.72
C ALA A 53 -11.01 19.20 -23.05
N GLY A 54 -9.91 18.98 -23.79
CA GLY A 54 -8.55 19.22 -23.29
C GLY A 54 -8.00 18.17 -22.32
N ILE A 55 -8.74 17.09 -22.03
CA ILE A 55 -8.27 15.99 -21.18
C ILE A 55 -7.87 14.79 -22.06
N GLU A 56 -6.64 14.31 -21.87
CA GLU A 56 -6.20 13.05 -22.50
C GLU A 56 -7.09 11.88 -22.02
N PRO A 57 -7.71 11.11 -22.94
CA PRO A 57 -8.60 10.02 -22.58
C PRO A 57 -7.83 8.90 -21.87
N LEU A 58 -8.47 8.26 -20.89
CA LEU A 58 -7.94 7.01 -20.36
C LEU A 58 -7.95 5.94 -21.47
N HIS A 59 -6.80 5.30 -21.72
CA HIS A 59 -6.73 4.13 -22.57
C HIS A 59 -5.72 3.13 -22.02
N TRP A 60 -6.17 1.96 -21.58
CA TRP A 60 -5.32 0.86 -21.16
C TRP A 60 -5.50 -0.36 -22.06
N ARG A 61 -4.37 -0.96 -22.43
CA ARG A 61 -4.27 -2.24 -23.11
C ARG A 61 -3.49 -3.19 -22.22
N LEU A 62 -4.20 -4.11 -21.58
CA LEU A 62 -3.64 -5.01 -20.59
C LEU A 62 -3.55 -6.41 -21.19
N LEU A 63 -2.34 -6.94 -21.28
CA LEU A 63 -2.13 -8.34 -21.62
C LEU A 63 -2.10 -9.17 -20.34
N THR A 64 -2.82 -10.29 -20.35
CA THR A 64 -2.92 -11.19 -19.19
C THR A 64 -2.91 -12.65 -19.61
N THR A 65 -2.39 -13.51 -18.73
CA THR A 65 -2.48 -14.97 -18.83
C THR A 65 -3.70 -15.53 -18.10
N HIS A 66 -4.42 -14.69 -17.35
CA HIS A 66 -5.67 -15.08 -16.71
C HIS A 66 -6.77 -15.29 -17.77
N PRO A 67 -7.63 -16.30 -17.61
CA PRO A 67 -8.78 -16.48 -18.48
C PRO A 67 -9.75 -15.31 -18.32
N VAL A 68 -10.33 -14.87 -19.44
CA VAL A 68 -11.38 -13.85 -19.46
C VAL A 68 -12.40 -14.26 -20.51
N THR A 69 -13.57 -14.68 -20.04
CA THR A 69 -14.67 -15.21 -20.84
C THR A 69 -15.89 -14.29 -20.82
N ASN A 70 -15.93 -13.35 -19.88
CA ASN A 70 -17.04 -12.43 -19.68
C ASN A 70 -16.55 -11.05 -19.16
N ALA A 71 -17.47 -10.09 -19.14
CA ALA A 71 -17.15 -8.72 -18.74
C ALA A 71 -16.75 -8.58 -17.25
N GLU A 72 -17.30 -9.40 -16.36
CA GLU A 72 -16.96 -9.36 -14.93
C GLU A 72 -15.50 -9.74 -14.71
N GLU A 73 -15.02 -10.79 -15.40
CA GLU A 73 -13.63 -11.21 -15.39
C GLU A 73 -12.71 -10.13 -15.96
N ALA A 74 -13.11 -9.45 -17.03
CA ALA A 74 -12.33 -8.34 -17.60
C ALA A 74 -12.22 -7.16 -16.60
N TRP A 75 -13.31 -6.82 -15.91
CA TRP A 75 -13.28 -5.82 -14.84
C TRP A 75 -12.40 -6.26 -13.65
N ARG A 76 -12.35 -7.55 -13.32
CA ARG A 76 -11.44 -8.09 -12.31
C ARG A 76 -9.97 -7.79 -12.66
N ILE A 77 -9.57 -7.99 -13.92
CA ILE A 77 -8.21 -7.67 -14.40
C ILE A 77 -7.91 -6.18 -14.21
N ILE A 78 -8.87 -5.30 -14.53
CA ILE A 78 -8.71 -3.85 -14.34
C ILE A 78 -8.57 -3.52 -12.85
N GLU A 79 -9.37 -4.13 -11.97
CA GLU A 79 -9.26 -3.93 -10.52
C GLU A 79 -7.91 -4.41 -9.95
N TRP A 80 -7.35 -5.51 -10.47
CA TRP A 80 -5.99 -5.92 -10.14
C TRP A 80 -4.95 -4.94 -10.67
N TYR A 81 -5.08 -4.48 -11.91
CA TYR A 81 -4.14 -3.54 -12.51
C TYR A 81 -4.14 -2.19 -11.78
N LYS A 82 -5.30 -1.73 -11.28
CA LYS A 82 -5.40 -0.53 -10.43
C LYS A 82 -4.52 -0.63 -9.18
N ARG A 83 -4.27 -1.83 -8.65
CA ARG A 83 -3.38 -2.06 -7.50
C ARG A 83 -1.90 -1.91 -7.84
N ARG A 84 -1.51 -1.84 -9.13
CA ARG A 84 -0.11 -1.62 -9.53
C ARG A 84 0.48 -0.37 -8.89
N TRP A 85 -0.31 0.69 -8.67
CA TRP A 85 0.15 1.93 -8.04
C TRP A 85 0.68 1.75 -6.61
N LEU A 86 0.32 0.66 -5.92
CA LEU A 86 0.79 0.39 -4.57
C LEU A 86 2.32 0.30 -4.48
N ILE A 87 2.99 -0.22 -5.52
CA ILE A 87 4.45 -0.28 -5.54
C ILE A 87 5.08 1.12 -5.60
N GLU A 88 4.43 2.07 -6.25
CA GLU A 88 4.92 3.46 -6.28
C GLU A 88 4.73 4.14 -4.93
N GLN A 89 3.64 3.83 -4.20
CA GLN A 89 3.47 4.30 -2.83
C GLN A 89 4.54 3.72 -1.91
N PHE A 90 4.85 2.43 -2.04
CA PHE A 90 5.95 1.80 -1.34
C PHE A 90 7.28 2.53 -1.59
N PHE A 91 7.64 2.80 -2.84
CA PHE A 91 8.89 3.52 -3.15
C PHE A 91 8.88 4.98 -2.67
N ARG A 92 7.74 5.68 -2.69
CA ARG A 92 7.62 7.05 -2.13
C ARG A 92 7.90 7.06 -0.63
N ILE A 93 7.34 6.09 0.11
CA ILE A 93 7.56 5.95 1.55
C ILE A 93 9.03 5.61 1.83
N LEU A 94 9.63 4.71 1.04
CA LEU A 94 11.02 4.30 1.22
C LEU A 94 12.01 5.46 0.99
N LYS A 95 11.73 6.30 -0.01
CA LYS A 95 12.57 7.42 -0.42
C LYS A 95 12.15 8.72 0.28
N THR A 96 11.88 9.77 -0.48
CA THR A 96 11.85 11.16 -0.02
C THR A 96 10.67 11.51 0.88
N GLN A 97 9.53 10.82 0.78
CA GLN A 97 8.32 11.18 1.56
C GLN A 97 8.20 10.45 2.91
N GLY A 98 9.06 9.47 3.19
CA GLY A 98 9.01 8.72 4.46
C GLY A 98 10.37 8.57 5.11
N LEU A 99 11.10 7.54 4.73
CA LEU A 99 12.30 7.06 5.43
C LEU A 99 13.59 7.72 4.95
N LYS A 100 13.54 8.48 3.84
CA LYS A 100 14.67 9.22 3.29
C LYS A 100 15.90 8.33 3.06
N LEU A 101 15.68 7.12 2.56
CA LEU A 101 16.74 6.13 2.37
C LEU A 101 17.91 6.66 1.52
N GLU A 102 17.62 7.51 0.54
CA GLU A 102 18.62 8.11 -0.37
C GLU A 102 19.48 9.19 0.31
N ASP A 103 19.08 9.71 1.47
CA ASP A 103 19.87 10.68 2.26
C ASP A 103 20.92 9.99 3.17
N SER A 104 20.90 8.65 3.22
CA SER A 104 21.80 7.85 4.05
C SER A 104 23.27 8.04 3.67
N GLN A 105 24.12 8.30 4.67
CA GLN A 105 25.58 8.46 4.50
C GLN A 105 26.34 7.12 4.63
N ILE A 106 25.66 5.98 4.50
CA ILE A 106 26.30 4.66 4.57
C ILE A 106 27.17 4.44 3.33
N GLY A 107 28.48 4.36 3.54
CA GLY A 107 29.46 4.28 2.45
C GLY A 107 29.74 2.89 1.86
N THR A 108 29.14 1.81 2.38
CA THR A 108 29.40 0.45 1.86
C THR A 108 28.12 -0.25 1.38
N ALA A 109 28.23 -0.98 0.26
CA ALA A 109 27.10 -1.67 -0.35
C ALA A 109 26.42 -2.68 0.59
N GLU A 110 27.21 -3.43 1.37
CA GLU A 110 26.68 -4.43 2.31
C GLU A 110 25.82 -3.78 3.41
N ARG A 111 26.30 -2.67 3.98
CA ARG A 111 25.56 -1.94 5.03
C ARG A 111 24.33 -1.24 4.44
N LEU A 112 24.43 -0.74 3.22
CA LEU A 112 23.30 -0.15 2.51
C LEU A 112 22.20 -1.19 2.26
N LEU A 113 22.55 -2.41 1.85
CA LEU A 113 21.59 -3.49 1.65
C LEU A 113 20.83 -3.82 2.94
N LYS A 114 21.53 -3.90 4.08
CA LYS A 114 20.92 -4.12 5.40
C LYS A 114 19.96 -2.98 5.76
N LEU A 115 20.36 -1.73 5.54
CA LEU A 115 19.49 -0.58 5.76
C LEU A 115 18.25 -0.61 4.86
N VAL A 116 18.42 -0.91 3.56
CA VAL A 116 17.32 -1.02 2.60
C VAL A 116 16.31 -2.08 3.06
N ALA A 117 16.76 -3.24 3.54
CA ALA A 117 15.88 -4.31 4.01
C ALA A 117 15.05 -3.86 5.24
N ILE A 118 15.68 -3.21 6.21
CA ILE A 118 14.99 -2.68 7.40
C ILE A 118 13.99 -1.59 6.99
N ALA A 119 14.41 -0.66 6.12
CA ALA A 119 13.58 0.42 5.64
C ALA A 119 12.40 -0.10 4.79
N ALA A 120 12.60 -1.12 3.96
CA ALA A 120 11.55 -1.76 3.20
C ALA A 120 10.48 -2.38 4.12
N LYS A 121 10.89 -3.09 5.18
CA LYS A 121 9.96 -3.62 6.18
C LYS A 121 9.14 -2.51 6.83
N ALA A 122 9.79 -1.43 7.28
CA ALA A 122 9.12 -0.29 7.90
C ALA A 122 8.15 0.41 6.93
N ALA A 123 8.52 0.53 5.65
CA ALA A 123 7.68 1.10 4.61
C ALA A 123 6.43 0.25 4.34
N VAL A 124 6.58 -1.09 4.30
CA VAL A 124 5.44 -2.02 4.16
C VAL A 124 4.48 -1.89 5.35
N ILE A 125 4.98 -1.91 6.59
CA ILE A 125 4.14 -1.75 7.79
C ILE A 125 3.39 -0.42 7.75
N SER A 126 4.08 0.67 7.40
CA SER A 126 3.46 1.99 7.28
C SER A 126 2.35 2.00 6.23
N LEU A 127 2.57 1.37 5.07
CA LEU A 127 1.58 1.27 4.01
C LEU A 127 0.37 0.42 4.44
N GLN A 128 0.61 -0.72 5.11
CA GLN A 128 -0.45 -1.59 5.62
C GLN A 128 -1.33 -0.86 6.64
N LEU A 129 -0.75 -0.09 7.55
CA LEU A 129 -1.52 0.71 8.51
C LEU A 129 -2.36 1.79 7.83
N VAL A 130 -1.82 2.46 6.81
CA VAL A 130 -2.57 3.44 6.02
C VAL A 130 -3.72 2.77 5.26
N GLN A 131 -3.54 1.55 4.77
CA GLN A 131 -4.58 0.79 4.06
C GLN A 131 -5.69 0.31 5.01
N ALA A 132 -5.33 -0.20 6.19
CA ALA A 132 -6.29 -0.73 7.16
C ALA A 132 -7.04 0.37 7.94
N ARG A 133 -6.64 1.63 7.85
CA ARG A 133 -7.16 2.74 8.68
C ARG A 133 -8.67 2.95 8.62
N ASP A 134 -9.33 2.53 7.54
CA ASP A 134 -10.77 2.68 7.37
C ASP A 134 -11.57 1.50 7.97
N GLY A 135 -10.88 0.47 8.47
CA GLY A 135 -11.49 -0.70 9.08
C GLY A 135 -12.26 -1.59 8.11
N ARG A 136 -12.04 -1.47 6.79
CA ARG A 136 -12.73 -2.30 5.78
C ARG A 136 -12.12 -3.69 5.64
N ASP A 137 -10.86 -3.85 6.05
CA ASP A 137 -10.22 -5.16 6.13
C ASP A 137 -10.29 -5.73 7.55
N ASN A 138 -10.23 -7.05 7.66
CA ASN A 138 -10.19 -7.76 8.95
C ASN A 138 -8.79 -8.36 9.19
N GLN A 139 -7.75 -7.61 8.81
CA GLN A 139 -6.38 -8.06 8.96
C GLN A 139 -5.99 -8.13 10.44
N SER A 140 -5.31 -9.20 10.83
CA SER A 140 -4.78 -9.31 12.19
C SER A 140 -3.65 -8.30 12.41
N VAL A 141 -3.64 -7.67 13.58
CA VAL A 141 -2.55 -6.82 14.06
C VAL A 141 -1.19 -7.56 14.05
N ARG A 142 -1.21 -8.89 14.16
CA ARG A 142 -0.03 -9.77 14.18
C ARG A 142 0.77 -9.77 12.88
N ILE A 143 0.19 -9.28 11.77
CA ILE A 143 0.90 -9.12 10.50
C ILE A 143 2.02 -8.08 10.62
N ALA A 144 1.83 -7.05 11.46
CA ALA A 144 2.78 -5.94 11.62
C ALA A 144 3.49 -5.94 12.98
N PHE A 145 2.82 -6.43 14.04
CA PHE A 145 3.30 -6.29 15.41
C PHE A 145 3.37 -7.64 16.14
N ASN A 146 4.42 -7.84 16.93
CA ASN A 146 4.58 -9.03 17.77
C ASN A 146 3.68 -8.99 19.03
N ALA A 147 3.72 -10.06 19.84
CA ALA A 147 2.90 -10.18 21.05
C ALA A 147 3.12 -9.04 22.06
N GLY A 148 4.39 -8.70 22.33
CA GLY A 148 4.77 -7.63 23.25
C GLY A 148 4.34 -6.25 22.73
N GLU A 149 4.59 -5.98 21.45
CA GLU A 149 4.17 -4.75 20.79
C GLU A 149 2.65 -4.53 20.86
N VAL A 150 1.84 -5.58 20.70
CA VAL A 150 0.39 -5.48 20.84
C VAL A 150 -0.05 -5.27 22.29
N ALA A 151 0.64 -5.86 23.25
CA ALA A 151 0.40 -5.55 24.66
C ALA A 151 0.69 -4.07 24.97
N THR A 152 1.76 -3.50 24.38
CA THR A 152 2.05 -2.07 24.44
C THR A 152 0.95 -1.25 23.78
N LEU A 153 0.48 -1.63 22.58
CA LEU A 153 -0.65 -0.95 21.91
C LEU A 153 -1.91 -0.96 22.79
N ALA A 154 -2.22 -2.08 23.44
CA ALA A 154 -3.37 -2.19 24.33
C ALA A 154 -3.26 -1.26 25.54
N ALA A 155 -2.06 -1.14 26.13
CA ALA A 155 -1.81 -0.20 27.21
C ALA A 155 -1.94 1.26 26.75
N LEU A 156 -1.40 1.60 25.58
CA LEU A 156 -1.52 2.94 25.00
C LEU A 156 -2.97 3.30 24.67
N ASN A 157 -3.73 2.38 24.08
CA ASN A 157 -5.15 2.60 23.76
C ASN A 157 -5.95 2.95 25.02
N ARG A 158 -5.76 2.22 26.13
CA ARG A 158 -6.43 2.52 27.40
C ARG A 158 -6.11 3.93 27.91
N ASN A 159 -4.86 4.36 27.78
CA ASN A 159 -4.45 5.72 28.18
C ASN A 159 -5.08 6.78 27.27
N LEU A 160 -5.07 6.57 25.95
CA LEU A 160 -5.69 7.48 24.97
C LEU A 160 -7.21 7.63 25.20
N GLU A 161 -7.92 6.53 25.48
CA GLU A 161 -9.36 6.56 25.77
C GLU A 161 -9.68 7.20 27.13
N ALA A 162 -8.80 7.04 28.13
CA ALA A 162 -8.95 7.69 29.43
C ALA A 162 -8.80 9.22 29.34
N GLN A 163 -7.92 9.70 28.45
CA GLN A 163 -7.69 11.13 28.22
C GLN A 163 -8.84 11.81 27.46
N SER A 164 -9.67 11.06 26.73
CA SER A 164 -10.79 11.63 25.97
C SER A 164 -12.03 10.74 26.00
N LYS A 165 -13.01 11.14 26.81
CA LYS A 165 -14.32 10.47 26.89
C LYS A 165 -15.10 10.43 25.56
N ARG A 166 -14.75 11.28 24.59
CA ARG A 166 -15.39 11.37 23.27
C ARG A 166 -14.74 10.49 22.20
N LEU A 167 -13.47 10.09 22.38
CA LEU A 167 -12.68 9.44 21.34
C LEU A 167 -12.30 8.04 21.79
N ARG A 168 -13.16 7.07 21.45
CA ARG A 168 -12.90 5.64 21.61
C ARG A 168 -12.45 5.03 20.29
N ASN A 169 -11.60 4.01 20.39
CA ASN A 169 -11.19 3.27 19.21
C ASN A 169 -12.39 2.46 18.68
N PRO A 170 -12.85 2.70 17.44
CA PRO A 170 -14.04 2.03 16.92
C PRO A 170 -13.75 0.63 16.37
N HIS A 171 -12.47 0.25 16.29
CA HIS A 171 -12.04 -0.98 15.64
C HIS A 171 -11.87 -2.13 16.63
N PRO A 172 -12.09 -3.40 16.20
CA PRO A 172 -11.90 -4.57 17.05
C PRO A 172 -10.47 -4.65 17.62
N PRO A 173 -10.30 -4.91 18.93
CA PRO A 173 -9.01 -5.29 19.50
C PRO A 173 -8.45 -6.49 18.71
N ASP A 174 -7.16 -6.46 18.37
CA ASP A 174 -6.46 -7.40 17.47
C ASP A 174 -6.60 -7.21 15.96
N SER A 175 -7.32 -6.17 15.51
CA SER A 175 -7.29 -5.76 14.10
C SER A 175 -6.14 -4.81 13.78
N LEU A 176 -5.67 -4.82 12.53
CA LEU A 176 -4.68 -3.87 12.06
C LEU A 176 -5.24 -2.43 12.03
N ALA A 177 -6.53 -2.28 11.75
CA ALA A 177 -7.24 -1.01 11.84
C ALA A 177 -7.20 -0.41 13.26
N TRP A 178 -7.36 -1.25 14.29
CA TRP A 178 -7.23 -0.85 15.68
C TRP A 178 -5.84 -0.31 16.00
N ALA A 179 -4.79 -0.98 15.52
CA ALA A 179 -3.42 -0.48 15.63
C ALA A 179 -3.21 0.82 14.84
N ALA A 180 -3.71 0.90 13.60
CA ALA A 180 -3.60 2.09 12.76
C ALA A 180 -4.24 3.32 13.42
N TRP A 181 -5.37 3.15 14.11
CA TRP A 181 -6.02 4.21 14.88
C TRP A 181 -5.13 4.70 16.03
N ILE A 182 -4.57 3.78 16.83
CA ILE A 182 -3.67 4.12 17.94
C ILE A 182 -2.43 4.85 17.43
N ILE A 183 -1.75 4.29 16.44
CA ILE A 183 -0.56 4.89 15.83
C ILE A 183 -0.88 6.27 15.25
N GLY A 184 -2.01 6.42 14.55
CA GLY A 184 -2.47 7.71 14.03
C GLY A 184 -2.65 8.76 15.14
N ARG A 185 -3.24 8.39 16.28
CA ARG A 185 -3.40 9.26 17.45
C ARG A 185 -2.07 9.68 18.06
N LEU A 186 -1.15 8.74 18.23
CA LEU A 186 0.22 9.04 18.70
C LEU A 186 0.97 9.99 17.76
N GLY A 187 0.65 9.96 16.47
CA GLY A 187 1.19 10.86 15.45
C GLY A 187 0.62 12.28 15.45
N GLY A 188 -0.24 12.65 16.40
CA GLY A 188 -0.76 14.01 16.57
C GLY A 188 -2.02 14.34 15.74
N TRP A 189 -2.97 13.40 15.64
CA TRP A 189 -4.12 13.52 14.74
C TRP A 189 -4.99 14.79 14.96
N ASP A 190 -4.87 15.75 14.02
CA ASP A 190 -5.73 16.93 13.79
C ASP A 190 -6.35 16.98 12.37
N GLY A 191 -5.97 16.08 11.45
CA GLY A 191 -6.53 15.97 10.10
C GLY A 191 -5.59 15.36 9.06
N TYR A 192 -4.27 15.43 9.29
CA TYR A 192 -3.25 14.81 8.45
C TYR A 192 -2.33 13.89 9.27
N PRO A 193 -2.69 12.61 9.45
CA PRO A 193 -1.93 11.72 10.31
C PRO A 193 -0.55 11.41 9.72
N SER A 194 0.51 11.76 10.44
CA SER A 194 1.85 11.23 10.16
C SER A 194 1.97 9.85 10.81
N MET A 195 1.60 8.80 10.07
CA MET A 195 1.80 7.40 10.47
C MET A 195 3.25 7.14 10.91
N LYS A 196 4.20 7.84 10.27
CA LYS A 196 5.62 7.83 10.61
C LYS A 196 5.88 8.31 12.04
N HIS A 197 5.37 9.47 12.44
CA HIS A 197 5.61 9.99 13.79
C HIS A 197 4.97 9.10 14.85
N GLY A 198 3.76 8.59 14.57
CA GLY A 198 3.09 7.63 15.44
C GLY A 198 3.90 6.36 15.66
N LEU A 199 4.46 5.78 14.59
CA LEU A 199 5.31 4.58 14.67
C LEU A 199 6.62 4.87 15.43
N GLN A 200 7.24 6.02 15.21
CA GLN A 200 8.45 6.41 15.93
C GLN A 200 8.20 6.52 17.44
N TYR A 201 7.12 7.20 17.83
CA TYR A 201 6.71 7.30 19.23
C TYR A 201 6.40 5.91 19.81
N PHE A 202 5.63 5.10 19.08
CA PHE A 202 5.25 3.77 19.49
C PHE A 202 6.47 2.88 19.76
N HIS A 203 7.44 2.83 18.84
CA HIS A 203 8.62 1.98 19.02
C HIS A 203 9.48 2.42 20.22
N ALA A 204 9.59 3.72 20.49
CA ALA A 204 10.23 4.22 21.70
C ALA A 204 9.49 3.77 22.97
N ALA A 205 8.16 3.86 22.99
CA ALA A 205 7.35 3.39 24.10
C ALA A 205 7.41 1.86 24.29
N ALA A 206 7.42 1.09 23.20
CA ALA A 206 7.52 -0.36 23.21
C ALA A 206 8.88 -0.85 23.73
N ALA A 207 9.97 -0.15 23.37
CA ALA A 207 11.28 -0.43 23.94
C ALA A 207 11.27 -0.22 25.46
N GLY A 208 10.74 0.90 25.95
CA GLY A 208 10.58 1.14 27.40
C GLY A 208 9.68 0.09 28.08
N TRP A 209 8.59 -0.30 27.43
CA TRP A 209 7.67 -1.33 27.95
C TRP A 209 8.34 -2.68 28.13
N SER A 210 9.18 -3.10 27.17
CA SER A 210 9.92 -4.36 27.26
C SER A 210 10.90 -4.42 28.43
N LEU A 211 11.37 -3.27 28.92
CA LEU A 211 12.29 -3.18 30.06
C LEU A 211 11.57 -3.28 31.41
N ARG A 212 10.24 -3.10 31.46
CA ARG A 212 9.46 -3.21 32.71
C ARG A 212 9.68 -4.58 33.37
N ASP A 213 9.56 -5.63 32.57
CA ASP A 213 9.64 -7.02 33.04
C ASP A 213 11.09 -7.46 33.34
N LEU A 214 12.09 -6.65 32.98
CA LEU A 214 13.52 -6.87 33.26
C LEU A 214 13.99 -6.11 34.51
N CYS A 215 13.47 -4.91 34.75
CA CYS A 215 13.91 -4.03 35.84
C CYS A 215 12.99 -4.03 37.07
N MET A 216 11.79 -4.61 36.98
CA MET A 216 10.87 -4.82 38.10
C MET A 216 10.24 -6.23 38.02
N PRO A 217 10.95 -7.27 38.49
CA PRO A 217 10.43 -8.63 38.58
C PRO A 217 9.31 -8.77 39.61
#